data_AF-A0A8B9CYM1-F1
#
_entry.id   AF-A0A8B9CYM1-F1
#
_cell.length_a   1.000
_cell.length_b   1.000
_cell.length_c   1.000
_cell.angle_alpha   90.00
_cell.angle_beta   90.00
_cell.angle_gamma   90.00
#
_symmetry.space_group_name_H-M   'P 1'
#
loop_
_entity.id
_entity.type
_entity.pdbx_description
1 polymer ?
#
loop_
_entity_poly.entity_id
_entity_poly.type
_entity_poly.pdbx_seq_one_letter_code
_entity_poly.pdbx_strand_id
1 'polypeptide(L)'
;MALRALLRAAASLRGSALGALPPAGRQPAAPGLQQAAGMATLNQIHRKGRPAPPPFKLGPTFGRPQLKGVVIKTLIRKPKKPNSANRKCARVRLSNGKEVVCFVPGEGHNLQEHHVVLVQGGRTQDLPGVKLTIVRGKYDCAHVQKKK
;
A
#
# COMPACT_ATOMS: atom_id res chain seq x y z
N MET A 1 -66.71 15.39 77.24
CA MET A 1 -67.81 16.37 77.20
C MET A 1 -67.53 17.32 76.03
N ALA A 2 -68.47 17.38 75.07
CA ALA A 2 -68.55 18.30 73.92
C ALA A 2 -67.40 18.21 72.90
N LEU A 3 -67.53 17.71 71.67
CA LEU A 3 -68.57 17.81 70.63
C LEU A 3 -68.74 19.23 70.07
N ARG A 4 -68.31 19.40 68.80
CA ARG A 4 -68.58 20.54 67.87
C ARG A 4 -67.89 21.86 68.30
N ALA A 5 -67.43 22.73 67.42
CA ALA A 5 -68.07 23.25 66.22
C ALA A 5 -67.10 24.18 65.47
N LEU A 6 -67.33 24.30 64.16
CA LEU A 6 -67.28 25.51 63.33
C LEU A 6 -66.09 26.49 63.50
N LEU A 7 -65.23 26.65 62.49
CA LEU A 7 -65.53 27.35 61.22
C LEU A 7 -65.87 28.84 61.40
N ARG A 8 -64.86 29.71 61.34
CA ARG A 8 -64.78 30.94 60.51
C ARG A 8 -63.75 31.94 61.05
N ALA A 9 -62.95 32.46 60.12
CA ALA A 9 -62.39 33.83 60.00
C ALA A 9 -60.88 33.76 59.67
N ALA A 10 -60.50 33.80 58.39
CA ALA A 10 -60.36 34.99 57.52
C ALA A 10 -59.03 35.72 57.75
N ALA A 11 -58.13 35.68 56.76
CA ALA A 11 -57.51 36.87 56.15
C ALA A 11 -56.34 36.49 55.21
N SER A 12 -56.22 37.28 54.13
CA SER A 12 -54.97 37.66 53.46
C SER A 12 -54.37 36.75 52.37
N LEU A 13 -54.83 36.97 51.14
CA LEU A 13 -54.07 37.41 49.95
C LEU A 13 -52.60 36.97 49.75
N ARG A 14 -52.30 36.70 48.46
CA ARG A 14 -51.01 36.35 47.81
C ARG A 14 -50.77 34.84 47.85
N GLY A 15 -50.50 34.12 46.77
CA GLY A 15 -50.06 34.43 45.42
C GLY A 15 -49.42 33.16 44.86
N SER A 16 -49.36 33.05 43.53
CA SER A 16 -48.46 32.20 42.73
C SER A 16 -48.45 30.68 42.95
N ALA A 17 -49.05 29.99 41.97
CA ALA A 17 -48.65 28.72 41.36
C ALA A 17 -47.43 27.99 41.97
N LEU A 18 -47.69 26.79 42.51
CA LEU A 18 -46.69 25.76 42.75
C LEU A 18 -46.18 25.20 41.41
N GLY A 19 -45.23 25.91 40.80
CA GLY A 19 -44.33 25.36 39.81
C GLY A 19 -43.13 24.77 40.53
N ALA A 20 -43.00 23.44 40.55
CA ALA A 20 -41.81 22.76 41.05
C ALA A 20 -40.60 23.15 40.19
N LEU A 21 -39.70 23.96 40.75
CA LEU A 21 -38.36 24.18 40.21
C LEU A 21 -37.56 22.89 40.36
N PRO A 22 -36.97 22.34 39.28
CA PRO A 22 -36.00 21.27 39.41
C PRO A 22 -34.71 21.81 40.08
N PRO A 23 -34.03 20.99 40.89
CA PRO A 23 -32.81 21.42 41.57
C PRO A 23 -31.71 21.77 40.56
N ALA A 24 -31.20 22.99 40.72
CA ALA A 24 -29.93 23.41 40.15
C ALA A 24 -28.82 22.46 40.61
N GLY A 25 -28.00 21.98 39.67
CA GLY A 25 -26.72 21.34 40.01
C GLY A 25 -26.45 19.98 39.40
N ARG A 26 -26.97 19.66 38.21
CA ARG A 26 -26.27 18.73 37.32
C ARG A 26 -25.92 19.53 36.07
N GLN A 27 -24.72 20.11 36.08
CA GLN A 27 -24.11 20.59 34.84
C GLN A 27 -24.24 19.44 33.82
N PRO A 28 -24.76 19.68 32.61
CA PRO A 28 -24.57 18.71 31.56
C PRO A 28 -23.06 18.55 31.45
N ALA A 29 -22.55 17.34 31.67
CA ALA A 29 -21.15 17.03 31.42
C ALA A 29 -20.85 17.63 30.05
N ALA A 30 -19.94 18.62 30.01
CA ALA A 30 -19.50 19.21 28.76
C ALA A 30 -19.27 18.05 27.79
N PRO A 31 -19.80 18.09 26.55
CA PRO A 31 -19.58 16.99 25.61
C PRO A 31 -18.08 16.80 25.57
N GLY A 32 -17.63 15.71 26.20
CA GLY A 32 -16.22 15.51 26.50
C GLY A 32 -15.54 15.63 25.18
N LEU A 33 -14.67 16.66 25.04
CA LEU A 33 -13.92 16.97 23.84
C LEU A 33 -13.58 15.65 23.18
N GLN A 34 -14.32 15.38 22.12
CA GLN A 34 -14.32 14.12 21.44
C GLN A 34 -12.86 13.89 21.10
N GLN A 35 -12.20 13.00 21.86
CA GLN A 35 -10.76 12.83 21.78
C GLN A 35 -10.51 12.56 20.31
N ALA A 36 -9.85 13.51 19.65
CA ALA A 36 -9.61 13.44 18.22
C ALA A 36 -8.78 12.19 17.98
N ALA A 37 -9.43 11.07 17.70
CA ALA A 37 -8.85 9.73 17.67
C ALA A 37 -7.84 9.53 16.53
N GLY A 38 -7.48 10.61 15.82
CA GLY A 38 -6.45 10.66 14.78
C GLY A 38 -5.17 11.38 15.17
N MET A 39 -5.07 11.99 16.36
CA MET A 39 -3.91 12.78 16.77
C MET A 39 -3.07 12.03 17.81
N ALA A 40 -1.79 11.79 17.49
CA ALA A 40 -0.84 11.26 18.47
C ALA A 40 -0.57 12.28 19.56
N THR A 41 -0.59 11.86 20.82
CA THR A 41 -0.30 12.75 21.95
C THR A 41 1.21 13.04 22.04
N LEU A 42 1.59 14.18 22.64
CA LEU A 42 3.00 14.55 22.81
C LEU A 42 3.80 13.46 23.54
N ASN A 43 3.22 12.83 24.57
CA ASN A 43 3.84 11.71 25.29
C ASN A 43 4.00 10.45 24.41
N GLN A 44 3.09 10.21 23.45
CA GLN A 44 3.23 9.11 22.50
C GLN A 44 4.36 9.36 21.50
N ILE A 45 4.52 10.60 21.03
CA ILE A 45 5.61 11.00 20.13
C ILE A 45 6.95 10.94 20.87
N HIS A 46 7.00 11.47 22.09
CA HIS A 46 8.22 11.45 22.91
C HIS A 46 8.69 10.01 23.21
N ARG A 47 7.76 9.10 23.55
CA ARG A 47 8.08 7.69 23.84
C ARG A 47 8.50 6.89 22.60
N LYS A 48 7.86 7.14 21.44
CA LYS A 48 8.15 6.38 20.21
C LYS A 48 9.30 6.98 19.40
N GLY A 49 9.64 8.24 19.64
CA GLY A 49 10.59 8.98 18.84
C GLY A 49 10.13 9.14 17.39
N ARG A 50 11.02 9.65 16.53
CA ARG A 50 10.79 9.69 15.10
C ARG A 50 10.88 8.27 14.53
N PRO A 51 9.88 7.78 13.77
CA PRO A 51 9.99 6.48 13.13
C PRO A 51 11.15 6.50 12.14
N ALA A 52 12.03 5.50 12.23
CA ALA A 52 13.10 5.32 11.27
C ALA A 52 12.50 5.02 9.88
N PRO A 53 13.12 5.53 8.79
CA PRO A 53 12.69 5.16 7.45
C PRO A 53 12.87 3.64 7.27
N PRO A 54 11.91 2.96 6.59
CA PRO A 54 12.04 1.53 6.33
C PRO A 54 13.27 1.26 5.44
N PRO A 55 13.94 0.10 5.61
CA PRO A 55 15.09 -0.24 4.79
C PRO A 55 14.69 -0.40 3.31
N PHE A 56 15.62 -0.08 2.40
CA PHE A 56 15.39 -0.25 0.97
C PHE A 56 15.28 -1.74 0.61
N LYS A 57 14.29 -2.09 -0.22
CA LYS A 57 14.10 -3.46 -0.69
C LYS A 57 14.95 -3.69 -1.94
N LEU A 58 15.67 -4.82 -1.98
CA LEU A 58 16.46 -5.20 -3.13
C LEU A 58 15.57 -5.46 -4.36
N GLY A 59 16.04 -4.99 -5.51
CA GLY A 59 15.38 -5.20 -6.80
C GLY A 59 15.52 -6.62 -7.36
N PRO A 60 15.01 -6.86 -8.59
CA PRO A 60 15.06 -8.16 -9.25
C PRO A 60 16.48 -8.67 -9.54
N THR A 61 17.45 -7.76 -9.56
CA THR A 61 18.88 -8.06 -9.76
C THR A 61 19.64 -8.25 -8.45
N PHE A 62 18.94 -8.32 -7.30
CA PHE A 62 19.54 -8.55 -5.98
C PHE A 62 20.64 -7.53 -5.62
N GLY A 63 20.44 -6.26 -5.99
CA GLY A 63 21.40 -5.18 -5.72
C GLY A 63 22.60 -5.11 -6.68
N ARG A 64 22.67 -5.98 -7.69
CA ARG A 64 23.73 -5.97 -8.71
C ARG A 64 23.29 -5.20 -9.95
N PRO A 65 24.20 -4.54 -10.71
CA PRO A 65 23.83 -3.88 -11.96
C PRO A 65 23.40 -4.86 -13.06
N GLN A 66 24.21 -5.92 -13.28
CA GLN A 66 23.92 -7.00 -14.22
C GLN A 66 24.23 -8.37 -13.63
N LEU A 67 23.65 -9.40 -14.22
CA LEU A 67 23.82 -10.80 -13.86
C LEU A 67 24.07 -11.65 -15.10
N LYS A 68 25.05 -12.55 -15.03
CA LYS A 68 25.22 -13.61 -16.03
C LYS A 68 24.18 -14.72 -15.80
N GLY A 69 23.67 -15.29 -16.88
CA GLY A 69 22.79 -16.45 -16.82
C GLY A 69 22.84 -17.31 -18.08
N VAL A 70 22.25 -18.50 -17.99
CA VAL A 70 22.14 -19.48 -19.07
C VAL A 70 20.66 -19.64 -19.44
N VAL A 71 20.35 -19.61 -20.74
CA VAL A 71 18.98 -19.78 -21.23
C VAL A 71 18.56 -21.24 -21.06
N ILE A 72 17.42 -21.44 -20.39
CA ILE A 72 16.76 -22.75 -20.26
C ILE A 72 15.85 -22.96 -21.47
N LYS A 73 14.98 -21.99 -21.76
CA LYS A 73 14.07 -22.05 -22.90
C LYS A 73 13.63 -20.67 -23.38
N THR A 74 13.38 -20.54 -24.67
CA THR A 74 12.75 -19.36 -25.25
C THR A 74 11.24 -19.48 -25.17
N LEU A 75 10.54 -18.38 -24.88
CA LEU A 75 9.10 -18.38 -24.69
C LEU A 75 8.47 -17.08 -25.19
N ILE A 76 7.23 -17.18 -25.67
CA ILE A 76 6.47 -16.03 -26.12
C ILE A 76 5.37 -15.76 -25.09
N ARG A 77 5.31 -14.53 -24.57
CA ARG A 77 4.24 -14.10 -23.65
C ARG A 77 3.37 -13.03 -24.30
N LYS A 78 2.07 -13.10 -24.02
CA LYS A 78 1.11 -12.07 -24.37
C LYS A 78 1.14 -10.96 -23.31
N PRO A 79 1.04 -9.67 -23.72
CA PRO A 79 0.98 -8.55 -22.81
C PRO A 79 -0.36 -8.50 -22.05
N LYS A 80 -0.43 -7.65 -21.02
CA LYS A 80 -1.69 -7.28 -20.38
C LYS A 80 -2.59 -6.50 -21.36
N LYS A 81 -3.91 -6.66 -21.25
CA LYS A 81 -4.91 -5.76 -21.86
C LYS A 81 -4.59 -4.33 -21.38
N PRO A 82 -4.52 -3.28 -22.22
CA PRO A 82 -5.14 -3.05 -23.53
C PRO A 82 -4.34 -3.50 -24.76
N ASN A 83 -3.10 -3.94 -24.59
CA ASN A 83 -2.20 -4.22 -25.71
C ASN A 83 -2.36 -5.65 -26.21
N SER A 84 -2.08 -5.89 -27.49
CA SER A 84 -2.03 -7.22 -28.11
C SER A 84 -0.76 -7.36 -28.94
N ALA A 85 0.12 -8.28 -28.55
CA ALA A 85 1.38 -8.56 -29.25
C ALA A 85 1.98 -9.90 -28.79
N ASN A 86 2.99 -10.38 -29.50
CA ASN A 86 3.79 -11.54 -29.08
C ASN A 86 5.15 -11.04 -28.59
N ARG A 87 5.33 -10.92 -27.27
CA ARG A 87 6.61 -10.47 -26.70
C ARG A 87 7.57 -11.66 -26.57
N LYS A 88 8.76 -11.50 -27.16
CA LYS A 88 9.82 -12.51 -27.09
C LYS A 88 10.49 -12.43 -25.71
N CYS A 89 10.47 -13.56 -25.00
CA CYS A 89 11.04 -13.70 -23.67
C CYS A 89 11.92 -14.95 -23.64
N ALA A 90 12.76 -15.05 -22.61
CA ALA A 90 13.53 -16.25 -22.33
C ALA A 90 13.47 -16.57 -20.84
N ARG A 91 13.41 -17.85 -20.49
CA ARG A 91 13.60 -18.32 -19.14
C ARG A 91 15.08 -18.61 -18.94
N VAL A 92 15.68 -17.93 -17.97
CA VAL A 92 17.12 -17.89 -17.76
C VAL A 92 17.42 -18.34 -16.33
N ARG A 93 18.39 -19.24 -16.19
CA ARG A 93 19.00 -19.57 -14.90
C ARG A 93 20.12 -18.58 -14.63
N LEU A 94 19.95 -17.75 -13.61
CA LEU A 94 20.95 -16.77 -13.21
C LEU A 94 22.10 -17.45 -12.46
N SER A 95 23.24 -16.78 -12.39
CA SER A 95 24.40 -17.18 -11.57
C SER A 95 24.10 -17.37 -10.07
N ASN A 96 23.02 -16.78 -9.55
CA ASN A 96 22.55 -16.98 -8.18
C ASN A 96 21.68 -18.25 -8.01
N GLY A 97 21.55 -19.07 -9.06
CA GLY A 97 20.76 -20.30 -9.06
C GLY A 97 19.27 -20.13 -9.33
N LYS A 98 18.74 -18.89 -9.36
CA LYS A 98 17.31 -18.64 -9.55
C LYS A 98 16.93 -18.68 -11.02
N GLU A 99 15.79 -19.30 -11.30
CA GLU A 99 15.15 -19.24 -12.61
C GLU A 99 14.25 -18.02 -12.70
N VAL A 100 14.46 -17.21 -13.73
CA VAL A 100 13.70 -15.99 -13.96
C VAL A 100 13.29 -15.89 -15.42
N VAL A 101 12.24 -15.12 -15.69
CA VAL A 101 11.83 -14.79 -17.05
C VAL A 101 12.37 -13.39 -17.40
N CYS A 102 13.13 -13.33 -18.48
CA CYS A 102 13.75 -12.12 -19.00
C CYS A 102 13.11 -11.74 -20.34
N PHE A 103 12.99 -10.44 -20.59
CA PHE A 103 12.56 -9.89 -21.88
C PHE A 103 13.73 -9.77 -22.85
N VAL A 104 13.51 -10.09 -24.12
CA VAL A 104 14.50 -9.89 -25.19
C VAL A 104 14.15 -8.60 -25.94
N PRO A 105 14.96 -7.54 -25.86
CA PRO A 105 14.66 -6.27 -26.52
C PRO A 105 14.93 -6.35 -28.03
N GLY A 106 14.32 -5.45 -28.81
CA GLY A 106 14.50 -5.34 -30.26
C GLY A 106 13.76 -6.41 -31.08
N GLU A 107 14.09 -6.49 -32.36
CA GLU A 107 13.46 -7.38 -33.33
C GLU A 107 14.31 -8.62 -33.61
N GLY A 108 13.67 -9.80 -33.57
CA GLY A 108 14.32 -11.09 -33.86
C GLY A 108 15.41 -11.48 -32.84
N HIS A 109 15.58 -12.77 -32.55
CA HIS A 109 16.71 -13.23 -31.73
C HIS A 109 17.13 -14.63 -32.15
N ASN A 110 18.41 -14.94 -31.99
CA ASN A 110 18.98 -16.27 -32.22
C ASN A 110 19.38 -16.92 -30.88
N LEU A 111 18.55 -16.74 -29.84
CA LEU A 111 18.78 -17.42 -28.56
C LEU A 111 18.24 -18.83 -28.65
N GLN A 112 19.08 -19.77 -28.25
CA GLN A 112 18.73 -21.17 -28.11
C GLN A 112 18.93 -21.57 -26.64
N GLU A 113 18.59 -22.81 -26.33
CA GLU A 113 18.87 -23.38 -25.02
C GLU A 113 20.40 -23.43 -24.81
N HIS A 114 20.85 -23.34 -23.56
CA HIS A 114 22.26 -23.33 -23.15
C HIS A 114 23.09 -22.10 -23.55
N HIS A 115 22.53 -21.18 -24.33
CA HIS A 115 23.20 -19.91 -24.62
C HIS A 115 23.41 -19.09 -23.34
N VAL A 116 24.55 -18.42 -23.28
CA VAL A 116 24.94 -17.53 -22.19
C VAL A 116 24.49 -16.11 -22.52
N VAL A 117 23.86 -15.46 -21.54
CA VAL A 117 23.33 -14.11 -21.70
C VAL A 117 23.68 -13.21 -20.51
N LEU A 118 23.78 -11.91 -20.77
CA LEU A 118 23.88 -10.88 -19.74
C LEU A 118 22.50 -10.29 -19.50
N VAL A 119 22.06 -10.27 -18.25
CA VAL A 119 20.74 -9.77 -17.84
C VAL A 119 20.92 -8.52 -16.99
N GLN A 120 20.10 -7.51 -17.24
CA GLN A 120 20.07 -6.27 -16.47
C GLN A 120 18.69 -6.01 -15.88
N GLY A 121 18.65 -5.11 -14.89
CA GLY A 121 17.40 -4.57 -14.38
C GLY A 121 16.66 -3.81 -15.47
N GLY A 122 15.37 -4.09 -15.63
CA GLY A 122 14.54 -3.43 -16.63
C GLY A 122 13.16 -4.05 -16.66
N ARG A 123 12.17 -3.34 -16.11
CA ARG A 123 10.78 -3.82 -16.08
C ARG A 123 10.12 -3.59 -17.43
N THR A 124 9.64 -4.66 -18.04
CA THR A 124 8.75 -4.55 -19.19
C THR A 124 7.35 -4.17 -18.71
N GLN A 125 6.86 -3.00 -19.11
CA GLN A 125 5.61 -2.41 -18.62
C GLN A 125 4.38 -3.26 -18.99
N ASP A 126 4.48 -3.95 -20.12
CA ASP A 126 3.41 -4.77 -20.69
C ASP A 126 3.24 -6.14 -20.03
N LEU A 127 4.34 -6.75 -19.59
CA LEU A 127 4.36 -8.13 -19.14
C LEU A 127 4.31 -8.20 -17.62
N PRO A 128 3.32 -8.89 -17.03
CA PRO A 128 3.29 -9.12 -15.60
C PRO A 128 4.46 -10.02 -15.19
N GLY A 129 5.16 -9.62 -14.13
CA GLY A 129 6.25 -10.40 -13.53
C GLY A 129 7.60 -10.37 -14.27
N VAL A 130 7.70 -9.73 -15.45
CA VAL A 130 8.97 -9.63 -16.20
C VAL A 130 9.69 -8.33 -15.82
N LYS A 131 10.65 -8.46 -14.91
CA LYS A 131 11.40 -7.32 -14.32
C LYS A 131 12.85 -7.22 -14.81
N LEU A 132 13.26 -8.17 -15.64
CA LEU A 132 14.62 -8.33 -16.13
C LEU A 132 14.64 -8.29 -17.66
N THR A 133 15.64 -7.64 -18.21
CA THR A 133 15.83 -7.49 -19.65
C THR A 133 17.21 -8.00 -20.04
N ILE A 134 17.31 -8.71 -21.16
CA ILE A 134 18.59 -9.19 -21.68
C ILE A 134 19.32 -8.03 -22.38
N VAL A 135 20.62 -7.91 -22.12
CA VAL A 135 21.50 -6.94 -22.79
C VAL A 135 21.88 -7.47 -24.17
N ARG A 136 21.71 -6.64 -25.20
CA ARG A 136 22.21 -6.96 -26.55
C ARG A 136 23.65 -6.52 -26.73
N GLY A 137 24.35 -7.21 -27.62
CA GLY A 137 25.76 -6.95 -27.94
C GLY A 137 26.74 -7.65 -27.01
N LYS A 138 26.29 -8.63 -26.21
CA LYS A 138 27.14 -9.35 -25.25
C LYS A 138 26.79 -10.83 -25.18
N TYR A 139 27.83 -11.67 -25.08
CA TYR A 139 27.73 -13.14 -25.16
C TYR A 139 26.99 -13.56 -26.45
N ASP A 140 26.05 -14.50 -26.37
CA ASP A 140 25.34 -15.05 -27.53
C ASP A 140 24.19 -14.14 -28.03
N CYS A 141 23.94 -13.02 -27.33
CA CYS A 141 23.00 -12.00 -27.78
C CYS A 141 23.67 -10.97 -28.72
N ALA A 142 23.64 -11.25 -30.02
CA ALA A 142 24.11 -10.31 -31.04
C ALA A 142 23.24 -9.02 -31.13
N HIS A 143 23.83 -7.98 -31.72
CA HIS A 143 23.13 -6.73 -32.07
C HIS A 143 21.96 -6.99 -33.04
N VAL A 144 20.98 -6.10 -33.06
CA VAL A 144 19.85 -6.19 -34.01
C VAL A 144 20.40 -5.91 -35.42
N GLN A 145 20.02 -6.75 -36.38
CA GLN A 145 20.39 -6.56 -37.78
C GLN A 145 19.60 -5.40 -38.37
N LYS A 146 20.28 -4.44 -39.01
CA LYS A 146 19.63 -3.33 -39.70
C LYS A 146 19.03 -3.86 -41.00
N LYS A 147 17.71 -3.74 -41.15
CA LYS A 147 17.05 -3.97 -42.43
C LYS A 147 17.14 -2.69 -43.25
N LYS A 148 17.52 -2.81 -44.51
CA LYS A 148 17.63 -1.71 -45.48
C LYS A 148 16.27 -1.36 -46.03
#